data_AF-A0A962RQ32-F1
#
_entry.id   AF-A0A962RQ32-F1
#
_cell.length_a   1.000
_cell.length_b   1.000
_cell.length_c   1.000
_cell.angle_alpha   90.00
_cell.angle_beta   90.00
_cell.angle_gamma   90.00
#
_symmetry.space_group_name_H-M   'P 1'
#
loop_
_entity.id
_entity.type
_entity.pdbx_description
1 polymer ?
#
loop_
_entity_poly.entity_id
_entity_poly.type
_entity_poly.pdbx_seq_one_letter_code
_entity_poly.pdbx_strand_id
1 'polypeptide(L)'
;QVFIGLENINPDNLKHARKGQNKITEYRQMLQAWRKVGVFTYCGYILGFPDDTPQSIERDIEIIKRELPVDILEFFILTPLPGSQDHQRLHNQGVWMDPDMNKYDLEHVTTAHQRMSTQELESIYRRAWDLYYTREHIETLVKRAIACGMQSSKLTWLLLAFPGSVWFDKVHPLQSGFFRRKVRTQRRSDMPLENRLLFYPRRAIEIVRTMARYYRYLQWLRRLNKRLVADPATSDYTDIAIRPVEQADVESLDMFQATRGADLAVAKARRMANILDEAGAGKKQNARAPSRAVS
;
A
#
# COMPACT_ATOMS: atom_id res chain seq x y z
N GLN A 1 4.61 -3.30 -14.48
CA GLN A 1 4.18 -2.93 -13.11
C GLN A 1 5.32 -2.20 -12.43
N VAL A 2 5.03 -1.34 -11.48
CA VAL A 2 6.02 -0.62 -10.67
C VAL A 2 5.64 -0.70 -9.21
N PHE A 3 6.61 -0.92 -8.33
CA PHE A 3 6.42 -0.86 -6.88
C PHE A 3 6.77 0.53 -6.36
N ILE A 4 5.93 1.08 -5.48
CA ILE A 4 6.04 2.42 -4.93
C ILE A 4 5.85 2.33 -3.40
N GLY A 5 6.82 2.82 -2.63
CA GLY A 5 6.67 2.97 -1.19
C GLY A 5 5.75 4.13 -0.86
N LEU A 6 4.44 3.87 -0.69
CA LEU A 6 3.48 4.87 -0.23
C LEU A 6 3.72 5.19 1.25
N GLU A 7 4.13 4.18 2.02
CA GLU A 7 4.52 4.19 3.44
C GLU A 7 3.36 4.52 4.37
N ASN A 8 2.75 5.69 4.26
CA ASN A 8 1.57 6.09 5.00
C ASN A 8 0.96 7.32 4.29
N ILE A 9 -0.36 7.48 4.33
CA ILE A 9 -1.01 8.68 3.76
C ILE A 9 -1.32 9.74 4.84
N ASN A 10 -1.27 9.37 6.12
CA ASN A 10 -1.42 10.29 7.23
C ASN A 10 -0.12 11.06 7.45
N PRO A 11 -0.09 12.39 7.22
CA PRO A 11 1.14 13.16 7.29
C PRO A 11 1.67 13.36 8.71
N ASP A 12 0.83 13.16 9.73
CA ASP A 12 1.30 13.16 11.11
C ASP A 12 2.27 11.98 11.36
N ASN A 13 2.02 10.82 10.74
CA ASN A 13 2.95 9.68 10.76
C ASN A 13 4.20 9.90 9.89
N LEU A 14 4.08 10.58 8.75
CA LEU A 14 5.21 10.81 7.83
C LEU A 14 6.32 11.68 8.43
N LYS A 15 6.00 12.54 9.40
CA LYS A 15 7.00 13.32 10.16
C LYS A 15 7.98 12.40 10.92
N HIS A 16 7.48 11.28 11.44
CA HIS A 16 8.29 10.31 12.18
C HIS A 16 9.16 9.44 11.28
N ALA A 17 8.70 9.17 10.06
CA ALA A 17 9.42 8.34 9.09
C ALA A 17 10.69 9.01 8.51
N ARG A 18 10.87 10.33 8.69
CA ARG A 18 11.94 11.15 8.06
C ARG A 18 12.05 10.97 6.53
N LYS A 19 11.03 10.41 5.88
CA LYS A 19 10.95 10.22 4.42
C LYS A 19 10.42 11.51 3.78
N GLY A 20 11.26 12.55 3.78
CA GLY A 20 10.91 13.86 3.20
C GLY A 20 10.61 13.83 1.69
N GLN A 21 10.92 12.72 1.00
CA GLN A 21 10.52 12.49 -0.39
C GLN A 21 9.02 12.21 -0.56
N ASN A 22 8.33 11.72 0.47
CA ASN A 22 6.94 11.31 0.38
C ASN A 22 6.02 12.50 0.61
N LYS A 23 5.57 13.12 -0.49
CA LYS A 23 4.62 14.22 -0.46
C LYS A 23 3.26 13.73 -0.93
N ILE A 24 2.31 13.68 0.01
CA ILE A 24 0.92 13.28 -0.25
C ILE A 24 0.31 14.04 -1.44
N THR A 25 0.68 15.32 -1.61
CA THR A 25 0.16 16.20 -2.67
C THR A 25 0.63 15.79 -4.07
N GLU A 26 1.71 15.03 -4.17
CA GLU A 26 2.30 14.58 -5.45
C GLU A 26 1.88 13.13 -5.80
N TYR A 27 1.36 12.36 -4.83
CA TYR A 27 1.01 10.95 -5.02
C TYR A 27 0.03 10.72 -6.16
N ARG A 28 -1.06 11.50 -6.19
CA ARG A 28 -2.10 11.35 -7.21
C ARG A 28 -1.54 11.64 -8.60
N GLN A 29 -0.74 12.69 -8.75
CA GLN A 29 -0.09 13.04 -10.02
C GLN A 29 0.89 11.95 -10.48
N MET A 30 1.73 11.45 -9.58
CA MET A 30 2.69 10.38 -9.85
C MET A 30 1.98 9.08 -10.27
N LEU A 31 0.96 8.64 -9.52
CA LEU A 31 0.22 7.42 -9.83
C LEU A 31 -0.53 7.54 -11.16
N GLN A 32 -1.13 8.71 -11.45
CA GLN A 32 -1.76 8.98 -12.74
C GLN A 32 -0.75 8.95 -13.89
N ALA A 33 0.50 9.41 -13.68
CA ALA A 33 1.54 9.35 -14.71
C ALA A 33 1.89 7.90 -15.10
N TRP A 34 2.03 6.99 -14.12
CA TRP A 34 2.26 5.56 -14.38
C TRP A 34 1.08 4.91 -15.10
N ARG A 35 -0.13 5.25 -14.69
CA ARG A 35 -1.33 4.73 -15.35
C ARG A 35 -1.43 5.16 -16.81
N LYS A 36 -1.13 6.42 -17.14
CA LYS A 36 -1.20 6.94 -18.53
C LYS A 36 -0.35 6.12 -19.51
N VAL A 37 0.72 5.49 -19.03
CA VAL A 37 1.59 4.62 -19.83
C VAL A 37 1.24 3.12 -19.70
N GLY A 38 0.09 2.79 -19.11
CA GLY A 38 -0.41 1.42 -18.98
C GLY A 38 0.29 0.57 -17.92
N VAL A 39 0.99 1.18 -16.96
CA VAL A 39 1.75 0.46 -15.92
C VAL A 39 0.90 0.31 -14.66
N PHE A 40 0.68 -0.94 -14.23
CA PHE A 40 0.08 -1.24 -12.93
C PHE A 40 0.93 -0.73 -11.77
N THR A 41 0.29 -0.04 -10.83
CA THR A 41 0.89 0.50 -9.62
C THR A 41 0.69 -0.44 -8.45
N TYR A 42 1.80 -0.79 -7.81
CA TYR A 42 1.85 -1.55 -6.58
C TYR A 42 2.36 -0.64 -5.48
N CYS A 43 1.61 -0.50 -4.40
CA CYS A 43 2.00 0.37 -3.29
C CYS A 43 2.19 -0.41 -1.99
N GLY A 44 3.28 -0.15 -1.28
CA GLY A 44 3.46 -0.62 0.09
C GLY A 44 2.95 0.40 1.12
N TYR A 45 2.14 -0.07 2.07
CA TYR A 45 1.59 0.71 3.19
C TYR A 45 2.06 0.13 4.53
N ILE A 46 2.64 0.95 5.38
CA ILE A 46 3.16 0.56 6.69
C ILE A 46 2.20 1.05 7.77
N LEU A 47 1.78 0.12 8.63
CA LEU A 47 0.95 0.33 9.81
C LEU A 47 1.82 0.32 11.08
N GLY A 48 1.34 0.95 12.14
CA GLY A 48 1.98 0.94 13.45
C GLY A 48 3.00 2.06 13.63
N PHE A 49 2.85 3.16 12.89
CA PHE A 49 3.52 4.41 13.23
C PHE A 49 2.97 4.97 14.54
N PRO A 50 3.76 5.76 15.32
CA PRO A 50 3.39 6.16 16.68
C PRO A 50 1.99 6.79 16.82
N ASP A 51 1.52 7.50 15.79
CA ASP A 51 0.21 8.15 15.81
C ASP A 51 -0.95 7.26 15.33
N ASP A 52 -0.68 6.08 14.79
CA ASP A 52 -1.69 5.15 14.29
C ASP A 52 -2.61 4.66 15.42
N THR A 53 -3.89 4.58 15.05
CA THR A 53 -4.94 3.86 15.76
C THR A 53 -5.68 2.99 14.77
N PRO A 54 -6.41 1.94 15.21
CA PRO A 54 -7.19 1.10 14.30
C PRO A 54 -8.14 1.93 13.44
N GLN A 55 -8.83 2.92 14.02
CA GLN A 55 -9.77 3.79 13.33
C GLN A 55 -9.10 4.69 12.29
N SER A 56 -7.89 5.22 12.60
CA SER A 56 -7.15 6.02 11.63
C SER A 56 -6.72 5.17 10.43
N ILE A 57 -6.27 3.94 10.65
CA ILE A 57 -5.88 3.01 9.59
C ILE A 57 -7.09 2.64 8.72
N GLU A 58 -8.24 2.34 9.32
CA GLU A 58 -9.48 2.06 8.59
C GLU A 58 -9.87 3.24 7.68
N ARG A 59 -9.88 4.46 8.24
CA ARG A 59 -10.16 5.68 7.48
C ARG A 59 -9.18 5.87 6.34
N ASP A 60 -7.88 5.71 6.61
CA ASP A 60 -6.83 5.95 5.62
C ASP A 60 -6.95 4.96 4.45
N ILE A 61 -7.30 3.69 4.71
CA ILE A 61 -7.57 2.70 3.67
C ILE A 61 -8.78 3.11 2.80
N GLU A 62 -9.87 3.60 3.40
CA GLU A 62 -11.04 4.08 2.66
C GLU A 62 -10.71 5.30 1.78
N ILE A 63 -9.88 6.22 2.27
CA ILE A 63 -9.36 7.34 1.48
C ILE A 63 -8.56 6.82 0.27
N ILE A 64 -7.64 5.86 0.48
CA ILE A 64 -6.84 5.29 -0.62
C ILE A 64 -7.75 4.65 -1.68
N LYS A 65 -8.75 3.84 -1.27
CA LYS A 65 -9.69 3.18 -2.18
C LYS A 65 -10.41 4.18 -3.09
N ARG A 66 -10.86 5.30 -2.51
CA ARG A 66 -11.67 6.31 -3.21
C ARG A 66 -10.83 7.26 -4.05
N GLU A 67 -9.69 7.70 -3.55
CA GLU A 67 -8.99 8.87 -4.06
C GLU A 67 -7.69 8.57 -4.78
N LEU A 68 -7.06 7.41 -4.53
CA LEU A 68 -5.80 7.07 -5.15
C LEU A 68 -5.95 6.02 -6.25
N PRO A 69 -5.26 6.22 -7.38
CA PRO A 69 -5.24 5.24 -8.45
C PRO A 69 -4.27 4.08 -8.23
N VAL A 70 -4.32 3.48 -7.05
CA VAL A 70 -3.52 2.30 -6.70
C VAL A 70 -4.23 1.04 -7.17
N ASP A 71 -3.52 0.18 -7.91
CA ASP A 71 -4.09 -1.07 -8.41
C ASP A 71 -3.97 -2.19 -7.37
N ILE A 72 -2.85 -2.25 -6.66
CA ILE A 72 -2.58 -3.25 -5.64
C ILE A 72 -1.87 -2.59 -4.44
N LEU A 73 -2.40 -2.82 -3.25
CA LEU A 73 -1.89 -2.30 -1.99
C LEU A 73 -1.40 -3.45 -1.10
N GLU A 74 -0.14 -3.38 -0.69
CA GLU A 74 0.51 -4.29 0.24
C GLU A 74 0.56 -3.64 1.62
N PHE A 75 0.37 -4.43 2.67
CA PHE A 75 0.38 -3.95 4.04
C PHE A 75 1.54 -4.57 4.80
N PHE A 76 2.19 -3.76 5.62
CA PHE A 76 3.34 -4.14 6.46
C PHE A 76 3.17 -3.57 7.86
N ILE A 77 3.78 -4.19 8.86
CA ILE A 77 3.95 -3.62 10.20
C ILE A 77 5.29 -2.87 10.24
N LEU A 78 5.30 -1.72 10.90
CA LEU A 78 6.53 -0.97 11.18
C LEU A 78 7.43 -1.82 12.08
N THR A 79 8.44 -2.42 11.49
CA THR A 79 9.38 -3.31 12.17
C THR A 79 10.75 -2.62 12.30
N PRO A 80 11.27 -2.39 13.51
CA PRO A 80 12.62 -1.91 13.73
C PRO A 80 13.64 -3.00 13.34
N LEU A 81 13.99 -3.08 12.06
CA LEU A 81 14.95 -4.06 11.56
C LEU A 81 16.35 -3.80 12.14
N PRO A 82 17.08 -4.83 12.61
CA PRO A 82 18.44 -4.66 13.11
C PRO A 82 19.33 -3.89 12.11
N GLY A 83 19.92 -2.79 12.59
CA GLY A 83 20.75 -1.89 11.78
C GLY A 83 20.02 -0.67 11.22
N SER A 84 18.68 -0.62 11.30
CA SER A 84 17.92 0.58 10.93
C SER A 84 18.06 1.69 11.99
N GLN A 85 17.75 2.93 11.59
CA GLN A 85 17.84 4.07 12.50
C GLN A 85 16.84 3.99 13.66
N ASP A 86 15.62 3.52 13.39
CA ASP A 86 14.58 3.32 14.39
C ASP A 86 14.95 2.18 15.36
N HIS A 87 15.51 1.07 14.88
CA HIS A 87 16.07 0.03 15.74
C HIS A 87 17.18 0.57 16.64
N GLN A 88 18.16 1.30 16.09
CA GLN A 88 19.24 1.91 16.86
C GLN A 88 18.70 2.83 17.97
N ARG A 89 17.69 3.66 17.65
CA ARG A 89 17.06 4.55 18.63
C ARG A 89 16.38 3.77 19.75
N LEU A 90 15.55 2.78 19.42
CA LEU A 90 14.81 1.98 20.40
C LEU A 90 15.78 1.19 21.30
N HIS A 91 16.81 0.59 20.71
CA HIS A 91 17.86 -0.13 21.44
C HIS A 91 18.58 0.78 22.43
N ASN A 92 19.03 1.97 22.01
CA ASN A 92 19.74 2.92 22.87
C ASN A 92 18.85 3.47 24.00
N GLN A 93 17.53 3.47 23.81
CA GLN A 93 16.55 3.86 24.82
C GLN A 93 16.19 2.72 25.78
N GLY A 94 16.72 1.50 25.56
CA GLY A 94 16.35 0.32 26.34
C GLY A 94 14.90 -0.11 26.14
N VAL A 95 14.27 0.26 25.02
CA VAL A 95 12.91 -0.17 24.70
C VAL A 95 12.94 -1.66 24.38
N TRP A 96 12.03 -2.42 25.00
CA TRP A 96 11.90 -3.84 24.74
C TRP A 96 11.55 -4.10 23.28
N MET A 97 12.28 -5.03 22.66
CA MET A 97 12.01 -5.56 21.33
C MET A 97 12.07 -7.08 21.40
N ASP A 98 11.30 -7.75 20.56
CA ASP A 98 11.19 -9.21 20.55
C ASP A 98 12.56 -9.83 20.22
N PRO A 99 13.07 -10.78 21.03
CA PRO A 99 14.37 -11.39 20.77
C PRO A 99 14.34 -12.41 19.62
N ASP A 100 13.16 -12.89 19.20
CA ASP A 100 13.01 -13.85 18.10
C ASP A 100 13.15 -13.15 16.75
N MET A 101 14.35 -13.18 16.19
CA MET A 101 14.66 -12.61 14.87
C MET A 101 13.80 -13.19 13.73
N ASN A 102 13.18 -14.36 13.90
CA ASN A 102 12.27 -14.91 12.91
C ASN A 102 10.94 -14.14 12.79
N LYS A 103 10.63 -13.24 13.74
CA LYS A 103 9.45 -12.37 13.69
C LYS A 103 9.71 -11.03 12.99
N TYR A 104 10.95 -10.72 12.63
CA TYR A 104 11.30 -9.47 11.95
C TYR A 104 11.06 -9.59 10.44
N ASP A 105 9.85 -10.00 10.08
CA ASP A 105 9.42 -10.33 8.72
C ASP A 105 8.49 -9.27 8.09
N LEU A 106 8.33 -8.13 8.77
CA LEU A 106 7.45 -7.01 8.39
C LEU A 106 5.95 -7.31 8.52
N GLU A 107 5.57 -8.43 9.15
CA GLU A 107 4.17 -8.84 9.32
C GLU A 107 3.80 -9.04 10.79
N HIS A 108 4.79 -9.22 11.66
CA HIS A 108 4.61 -9.40 13.10
C HIS A 108 5.06 -8.18 13.88
N VAL A 109 4.39 -7.95 15.00
CA VAL A 109 4.74 -6.89 15.94
C VAL A 109 5.96 -7.32 16.74
N THR A 110 7.05 -6.57 16.64
CA THR A 110 8.33 -6.87 17.34
C THR A 110 8.67 -5.86 18.42
N THR A 111 7.86 -4.82 18.63
CA THR A 111 8.03 -3.82 19.69
C THR A 111 6.67 -3.30 20.16
N ALA A 112 6.59 -2.79 21.38
CA ALA A 112 5.36 -2.20 21.89
C ALA A 112 4.97 -0.94 21.09
N HIS A 113 3.67 -0.81 20.80
CA HIS A 113 3.10 0.37 20.17
C HIS A 113 2.54 1.32 21.24
N GLN A 114 2.64 2.65 21.03
CA GLN A 114 2.26 3.63 22.06
C GLN A 114 0.75 3.71 22.32
N ARG A 115 -0.06 3.40 21.30
CA ARG A 115 -1.52 3.57 21.31
C ARG A 115 -2.33 2.29 21.08
N MET A 116 -1.64 1.17 20.82
CA MET A 116 -2.27 -0.09 20.48
C MET A 116 -1.57 -1.21 21.23
N SER A 117 -2.34 -2.15 21.77
CA SER A 117 -1.82 -3.45 22.14
C SER A 117 -1.31 -4.21 20.91
N THR A 118 -0.44 -5.19 21.14
CA THR A 118 0.02 -6.12 20.11
C THR A 118 -1.16 -6.75 19.36
N GLN A 119 -2.19 -7.18 20.10
CA GLN A 119 -3.37 -7.83 19.54
C GLN A 119 -4.18 -6.88 18.66
N GLU A 120 -4.32 -5.61 19.05
CA GLU A 120 -5.00 -4.60 18.24
C GLU A 120 -4.25 -4.34 16.93
N LEU A 121 -2.93 -4.15 16.99
CA LEU A 121 -2.11 -3.89 15.80
C LEU A 121 -2.10 -5.10 14.83
N GLU A 122 -1.96 -6.32 15.35
CA GLU A 122 -2.06 -7.53 14.52
C GLU A 122 -3.48 -7.72 13.93
N SER A 123 -4.52 -7.36 14.68
CA SER A 123 -5.90 -7.47 14.24
C SER A 123 -6.19 -6.50 13.10
N ILE A 124 -5.80 -5.23 13.24
CA ILE A 124 -5.99 -4.23 12.18
C ILE A 124 -5.13 -4.54 10.96
N TYR A 125 -3.90 -5.06 11.13
CA TYR A 125 -3.06 -5.53 10.03
C TYR A 125 -3.77 -6.60 9.19
N ARG A 126 -4.35 -7.63 9.83
CA ARG A 126 -5.11 -8.66 9.12
C ARG A 126 -6.35 -8.07 8.43
N ARG A 127 -7.07 -7.17 9.13
CA ARG A 127 -8.29 -6.54 8.63
C ARG A 127 -8.03 -5.55 7.48
N ALA A 128 -6.85 -4.94 7.40
CA ALA A 128 -6.47 -4.00 6.33
C ALA A 128 -6.61 -4.62 4.93
N TRP A 129 -6.21 -5.89 4.78
CA TRP A 129 -6.40 -6.65 3.55
C TRP A 129 -7.88 -6.81 3.20
N ASP A 130 -8.73 -7.12 4.17
CA ASP A 130 -10.17 -7.28 3.95
C ASP A 130 -10.87 -5.95 3.63
N LEU A 131 -10.41 -4.84 4.22
CA LEU A 131 -10.93 -3.50 3.97
C LEU A 131 -10.60 -2.99 2.55
N TYR A 132 -9.39 -3.27 2.07
CA TYR A 132 -8.98 -2.84 0.74
C TYR A 132 -9.50 -3.77 -0.36
N TYR A 133 -9.47 -5.08 -0.16
CA TYR A 133 -9.86 -6.08 -1.17
C TYR A 133 -11.30 -6.57 -0.98
N THR A 134 -12.24 -5.67 -0.70
CA THR A 134 -13.66 -6.02 -0.76
C THR A 134 -14.06 -6.37 -2.19
N ARG A 135 -15.16 -7.12 -2.37
CA ARG A 135 -15.62 -7.50 -3.71
C ARG A 135 -15.95 -6.28 -4.57
N GLU A 136 -16.52 -5.26 -3.94
CA GLU A 136 -16.90 -4.00 -4.56
C GLU A 136 -15.66 -3.23 -5.02
N HIS A 137 -14.64 -3.12 -4.16
CA HIS A 137 -13.43 -2.44 -4.55
C HIS A 137 -12.62 -3.23 -5.61
N ILE A 138 -12.60 -4.56 -5.53
CA ILE A 138 -12.02 -5.39 -6.61
C ILE A 138 -12.73 -5.15 -7.95
N GLU A 139 -14.07 -5.06 -7.96
CA GLU A 139 -14.82 -4.70 -9.16
C GLU A 139 -14.42 -3.31 -9.67
N THR A 140 -14.32 -2.31 -8.78
CA THR A 140 -13.82 -0.98 -9.11
C THR A 140 -12.42 -1.03 -9.72
N LEU A 141 -11.47 -1.76 -9.14
CA LEU A 141 -10.11 -1.89 -9.68
C LEU A 141 -10.11 -2.47 -11.10
N VAL A 142 -10.95 -3.48 -11.38
CA VAL A 142 -11.08 -4.04 -12.72
C VAL A 142 -11.72 -3.05 -13.69
N LYS A 143 -12.75 -2.30 -13.27
CA LYS A 143 -13.36 -1.23 -14.07
C LYS A 143 -12.34 -0.15 -14.42
N ARG A 144 -11.57 0.32 -13.44
CA ARG A 144 -10.48 1.30 -13.62
C ARG A 144 -9.46 0.80 -14.65
N ALA A 145 -9.02 -0.45 -14.53
CA ALA A 145 -8.06 -1.01 -15.47
C ALA A 145 -8.59 -1.07 -16.90
N ILE A 146 -9.85 -1.49 -17.10
CA ILE A 146 -10.48 -1.54 -18.43
C ILE A 146 -10.64 -0.13 -19.01
N ALA A 147 -11.20 0.81 -18.24
CA ALA A 147 -11.42 2.19 -18.67
C ALA A 147 -10.11 2.90 -19.05
N CYS A 148 -9.01 2.56 -18.40
CA CYS A 148 -7.69 3.12 -18.67
C CYS A 148 -6.90 2.32 -19.73
N GLY A 149 -7.53 1.38 -20.45
CA GLY A 149 -6.89 0.60 -21.51
C GLY A 149 -5.80 -0.38 -21.01
N MET A 150 -5.79 -0.69 -19.72
CA MET A 150 -4.83 -1.59 -19.11
C MET A 150 -5.28 -3.05 -19.27
N GLN A 151 -4.32 -3.98 -19.25
CA GLN A 151 -4.62 -5.41 -19.43
C GLN A 151 -5.28 -6.01 -18.18
N SER A 152 -6.61 -5.96 -18.10
CA SER A 152 -7.41 -6.44 -16.97
C SER A 152 -7.20 -7.93 -16.63
N SER A 153 -6.79 -8.75 -17.62
CA SER A 153 -6.39 -10.14 -17.37
C SER A 153 -5.10 -10.27 -16.54
N LYS A 154 -4.15 -9.35 -16.68
CA LYS A 154 -2.96 -9.28 -15.80
C LYS A 154 -3.37 -8.88 -14.39
N LEU A 155 -4.24 -7.87 -14.25
CA LEU A 155 -4.77 -7.48 -12.95
C LEU A 155 -5.51 -8.63 -12.26
N THR A 156 -6.23 -9.47 -13.00
CA THR A 156 -6.87 -10.68 -12.47
C THR A 156 -5.85 -11.62 -11.79
N TRP A 157 -4.65 -11.80 -12.35
CA TRP A 157 -3.60 -12.62 -11.74
C TRP A 157 -2.98 -11.95 -10.50
N LEU A 158 -2.84 -10.64 -10.53
CA LEU A 158 -2.35 -9.85 -9.40
C LEU A 158 -3.33 -9.91 -8.23
N LEU A 159 -4.63 -9.73 -8.50
CA LEU A 159 -5.72 -9.88 -7.52
C LEU A 159 -5.90 -11.31 -7.03
N LEU A 160 -5.51 -12.32 -7.82
CA LEU A 160 -5.44 -13.71 -7.36
C LEU A 160 -4.29 -13.88 -6.37
N ALA A 161 -3.11 -13.38 -6.71
CA ALA A 161 -1.89 -13.60 -5.95
C ALA A 161 -1.86 -12.83 -4.63
N PHE A 162 -2.21 -11.54 -4.63
CA PHE A 162 -1.97 -10.66 -3.48
C PHE A 162 -2.91 -10.93 -2.30
N PRO A 163 -4.21 -10.58 -2.38
CA PRO A 163 -5.12 -10.92 -1.29
C PRO A 163 -5.34 -12.43 -1.15
N GLY A 164 -5.21 -13.23 -2.23
CA GLY A 164 -5.34 -14.68 -2.16
C GLY A 164 -4.30 -15.34 -1.25
N SER A 165 -3.05 -14.85 -1.25
CA SER A 165 -2.00 -15.33 -0.35
C SER A 165 -2.37 -15.13 1.12
N VAL A 166 -2.90 -13.95 1.45
CA VAL A 166 -3.31 -13.62 2.81
C VAL A 166 -4.54 -14.42 3.23
N TRP A 167 -5.54 -14.54 2.36
CA TRP A 167 -6.78 -15.23 2.67
C TRP A 167 -6.62 -16.74 2.75
N PHE A 168 -5.83 -17.34 1.85
CA PHE A 168 -5.79 -18.79 1.66
C PHE A 168 -4.52 -19.44 2.21
N ASP A 169 -3.35 -18.85 1.98
CA ASP A 169 -2.06 -19.36 2.47
C ASP A 169 -1.68 -18.84 3.85
N LYS A 170 -2.37 -17.79 4.32
CA LYS A 170 -2.14 -17.13 5.61
C LYS A 170 -0.72 -16.60 5.76
N VAL A 171 -0.21 -15.98 4.70
CA VAL A 171 1.12 -15.32 4.64
C VAL A 171 1.03 -14.09 3.75
N HIS A 172 1.96 -13.15 3.93
CA HIS A 172 2.12 -12.05 3.00
C HIS A 172 2.44 -12.56 1.58
N PRO A 173 1.94 -11.88 0.53
CA PRO A 173 2.13 -12.30 -0.85
C PRO A 173 3.59 -12.46 -1.28
N LEU A 174 4.50 -11.69 -0.69
CA LEU A 174 5.94 -11.80 -0.97
C LEU A 174 6.56 -13.12 -0.45
N GLN A 175 5.89 -13.82 0.46
CA GLN A 175 6.31 -15.14 0.96
C GLN A 175 5.55 -16.29 0.28
N SER A 176 4.64 -15.96 -0.64
CA SER A 176 3.75 -16.92 -1.29
C SER A 176 4.34 -17.44 -2.61
N GLY A 177 3.65 -18.41 -3.19
CA GLY A 177 3.99 -19.01 -4.47
C GLY A 177 2.94 -20.03 -4.89
N PHE A 178 3.16 -20.72 -6.00
CA PHE A 178 2.21 -21.73 -6.50
C PHE A 178 1.96 -22.86 -5.49
N PHE A 179 3.00 -23.28 -4.77
CA PHE A 179 2.93 -24.30 -3.73
C PHE A 179 3.83 -23.94 -2.56
N ARG A 180 3.25 -23.85 -1.36
CA ARG A 180 4.06 -23.76 -0.14
C ARG A 180 4.72 -25.11 0.14
N ARG A 181 6.04 -25.16 0.09
CA ARG A 181 6.80 -26.33 0.52
C ARG A 181 6.91 -26.32 2.04
N LYS A 182 6.24 -27.27 2.71
CA LYS A 182 6.41 -27.52 4.14
C LYS A 182 7.10 -28.88 4.29
N VAL A 183 8.23 -28.92 4.99
CA VAL A 183 9.00 -30.14 5.23
C VAL A 183 8.95 -30.46 6.72
N ARG A 184 8.52 -31.67 7.09
CA ARG A 184 8.32 -32.05 8.51
C ARG A 184 9.55 -31.90 9.40
N THR A 185 10.75 -31.93 8.80
CA THR A 185 12.05 -31.84 9.49
C THR A 185 12.61 -30.43 9.52
N GLN A 186 12.11 -29.51 8.69
CA GLN A 186 12.53 -28.11 8.68
C GLN A 186 11.63 -27.33 9.65
N ARG A 187 11.88 -27.51 10.94
CA ARG A 187 11.20 -26.81 12.02
C ARG A 187 12.22 -26.04 12.86
N ARG A 188 11.71 -25.11 13.67
CA ARG A 188 12.52 -24.46 14.69
C ARG A 188 13.07 -25.50 15.68
N SER A 189 14.23 -25.22 16.25
CA SER A 189 14.93 -26.15 17.16
C SER A 189 14.15 -26.47 18.43
N ASP A 190 13.28 -25.56 18.88
CA ASP A 190 12.38 -25.71 20.02
C ASP A 190 11.09 -26.49 19.70
N MET A 191 10.83 -26.81 18.43
CA MET A 191 9.63 -27.52 18.01
C MET A 191 9.88 -29.02 17.78
N PRO A 192 9.02 -29.92 18.28
CA PRO A 192 9.16 -31.34 18.04
C PRO A 192 8.96 -31.70 16.57
N LEU A 193 9.71 -32.72 16.12
CA LEU A 193 9.52 -33.33 14.81
C LEU A 193 8.14 -33.97 14.70
N GLU A 194 7.46 -33.73 13.59
CA GLU A 194 6.13 -34.31 13.38
C GLU A 194 6.21 -35.75 12.86
N ASN A 195 5.27 -36.57 13.32
CA ASN A 195 5.09 -37.93 12.83
C ASN A 195 4.75 -37.92 11.34
N ARG A 196 5.48 -38.71 10.53
CA ARG A 196 5.29 -38.80 9.07
C ARG A 196 3.87 -39.19 8.67
N LEU A 197 3.23 -40.08 9.41
CA LEU A 197 1.90 -40.63 9.10
C LEU A 197 0.78 -39.61 9.37
N LEU A 198 1.02 -38.65 10.26
CA LEU A 198 0.08 -37.55 10.51
C LEU A 198 0.38 -36.35 9.60
N PHE A 199 1.65 -36.07 9.36
CA PHE A 199 2.08 -34.90 8.59
C PHE A 199 1.58 -34.92 7.15
N TYR A 200 1.86 -35.98 6.39
CA TYR A 200 1.59 -35.98 4.95
C TYR A 200 0.10 -35.99 4.60
N PRO A 201 -0.77 -36.79 5.26
CA PRO A 201 -2.21 -36.70 5.02
C PRO A 201 -2.78 -35.33 5.38
N ARG A 202 -2.38 -34.76 6.53
CA ARG A 202 -2.77 -33.40 6.91
C ARG A 202 -2.32 -32.37 5.88
N ARG A 203 -1.09 -32.49 5.38
CA ARG A 203 -0.54 -31.60 4.36
C ARG A 203 -1.27 -31.72 3.03
N ALA A 204 -1.63 -32.94 2.60
CA ALA A 204 -2.41 -33.16 1.38
C ALA A 204 -3.79 -32.51 1.49
N ILE A 205 -4.48 -32.68 2.63
CA ILE A 205 -5.77 -32.04 2.90
C ILE A 205 -5.64 -30.51 2.88
N GLU A 206 -4.60 -29.96 3.51
CA GLU A 206 -4.33 -28.53 3.50
C GLU A 206 -4.14 -27.99 2.08
N ILE A 207 -3.32 -28.67 1.26
CA ILE A 207 -3.10 -28.31 -0.15
C ILE A 207 -4.41 -28.32 -0.92
N VAL A 208 -5.18 -29.40 -0.84
CA VAL A 208 -6.46 -29.52 -1.57
C VAL A 208 -7.43 -28.41 -1.15
N ARG A 209 -7.56 -28.13 0.16
CA ARG A 209 -8.44 -27.06 0.67
C ARG A 209 -7.99 -25.68 0.20
N THR A 210 -6.69 -25.40 0.20
CA THR A 210 -6.14 -24.12 -0.26
C THR A 210 -6.32 -23.95 -1.76
N MET A 211 -5.96 -24.96 -2.56
CA MET A 211 -6.14 -24.93 -4.01
C MET A 211 -7.61 -24.83 -4.42
N ALA A 212 -8.53 -25.50 -3.72
CA ALA A 212 -9.97 -25.37 -3.98
C ALA A 212 -10.49 -23.94 -3.71
N ARG A 213 -9.93 -23.23 -2.71
CA ARG A 213 -10.28 -21.83 -2.42
C ARG A 213 -9.73 -20.89 -3.49
N TYR A 214 -8.46 -21.05 -3.88
CA TYR A 214 -7.87 -20.31 -5.01
C TYR A 214 -8.64 -20.54 -6.31
N TYR A 215 -9.01 -21.78 -6.63
CA TYR A 215 -9.77 -22.09 -7.82
C TYR A 215 -11.14 -21.40 -7.81
N ARG A 216 -11.89 -21.46 -6.70
CA ARG A 216 -13.17 -20.76 -6.57
C ARG A 216 -13.01 -19.24 -6.74
N TYR A 217 -11.98 -18.67 -6.14
CA TYR A 217 -11.70 -17.23 -6.24
C TYR A 217 -11.29 -16.83 -7.67
N LEU A 218 -10.45 -17.62 -8.34
CA LEU A 218 -10.08 -17.42 -9.73
C LEU A 218 -11.28 -17.50 -10.67
N GLN A 219 -12.19 -18.46 -10.45
CA GLN A 219 -13.42 -18.55 -11.24
C GLN A 219 -14.31 -17.31 -11.04
N TRP A 220 -14.41 -16.80 -9.81
CA TRP A 220 -15.11 -15.55 -9.55
C TRP A 220 -14.44 -14.36 -10.26
N LEU A 221 -13.13 -14.17 -10.12
CA LEU A 221 -12.38 -13.09 -10.78
C LEU A 221 -12.50 -13.16 -12.32
N ARG A 222 -12.40 -14.36 -12.91
CA ARG A 222 -12.55 -14.54 -14.36
C ARG A 222 -13.96 -14.20 -14.85
N ARG A 223 -15.00 -14.60 -14.10
CA ARG A 223 -16.39 -14.25 -14.43
C ARG A 223 -16.63 -12.75 -14.30
N LEU A 224 -16.10 -12.13 -13.24
CA LEU A 224 -16.13 -10.68 -13.04
C LEU A 224 -15.47 -9.96 -14.22
N ASN A 225 -14.23 -10.32 -14.54
CA ASN A 225 -13.48 -9.72 -15.63
C ASN A 225 -14.19 -9.89 -16.98
N LYS A 226 -14.68 -11.10 -17.29
CA LYS A 226 -15.43 -11.36 -18.53
C LYS A 226 -16.70 -10.52 -18.61
N ARG A 227 -17.45 -10.40 -17.51
CA ARG A 227 -18.67 -9.57 -17.43
C ARG A 227 -18.35 -8.10 -17.71
N LEU A 228 -17.31 -7.56 -17.07
CA LEU A 228 -16.94 -6.15 -17.21
C LEU A 228 -16.34 -5.82 -18.58
N VAL A 229 -15.54 -6.71 -19.15
CA VAL A 229 -15.01 -6.53 -20.53
C VAL A 229 -16.14 -6.58 -21.57
N ALA A 230 -17.19 -7.37 -21.33
CA ALA A 230 -18.33 -7.46 -22.23
C ALA A 230 -19.31 -6.28 -22.09
N ASP A 231 -19.24 -5.52 -21.01
CA ASP A 231 -20.11 -4.37 -20.74
C ASP A 231 -19.50 -3.09 -21.36
N PRO A 232 -20.10 -2.52 -22.42
CA PRO A 232 -19.57 -1.33 -23.08
C PRO A 232 -19.40 -0.13 -22.12
N ALA A 233 -20.29 0.00 -21.12
CA ALA A 233 -20.25 1.10 -20.16
C ALA A 233 -19.00 1.08 -19.27
N THR A 234 -18.30 -0.06 -19.18
CA THR A 234 -17.06 -0.15 -18.40
C THR A 234 -15.92 0.63 -19.05
N SER A 235 -15.91 0.77 -20.38
CA SER A 235 -14.85 1.51 -21.07
C SER A 235 -14.92 3.01 -20.79
N ASP A 236 -16.13 3.53 -20.56
CA ASP A 236 -16.39 4.93 -20.22
C ASP A 236 -16.40 5.19 -18.70
N TYR A 237 -16.08 4.18 -17.88
CA TYR A 237 -16.09 4.30 -16.44
C TYR A 237 -15.09 5.36 -15.94
N THR A 238 -15.52 6.18 -15.00
CA THR A 238 -14.66 7.14 -14.30
C THR A 238 -15.06 7.29 -12.84
N ASP A 239 -14.11 7.63 -11.99
CA ASP A 239 -14.31 7.93 -10.58
C ASP A 239 -13.27 8.95 -10.10
N ILE A 240 -13.31 9.28 -8.80
CA ILE A 240 -12.37 10.22 -8.21
C ILE A 240 -10.94 9.73 -8.43
N ALA A 241 -10.59 8.47 -8.17
CA ALA A 241 -9.22 7.99 -8.31
C ALA A 241 -8.67 8.12 -9.74
N ILE A 242 -9.51 8.02 -10.77
CA ILE A 242 -9.04 7.95 -12.17
C ILE A 242 -9.29 9.19 -13.01
N ARG A 243 -10.16 10.10 -12.58
CA ARG A 243 -10.32 11.40 -13.25
C ARG A 243 -9.01 12.21 -13.23
N PRO A 244 -8.79 13.10 -14.22
CA PRO A 244 -7.63 13.99 -14.24
C PRO A 244 -7.41 14.72 -12.91
N VAL A 245 -6.15 14.99 -12.58
CA VAL A 245 -5.80 15.74 -11.36
C VAL A 245 -6.12 17.21 -11.57
N GLU A 246 -6.94 17.77 -10.70
CA GLU A 246 -7.33 19.18 -10.73
C GLU A 246 -6.70 19.94 -9.56
N GLN A 247 -6.47 21.24 -9.73
CA GLN A 247 -5.87 22.06 -8.67
C GLN A 247 -6.77 22.15 -7.43
N ALA A 248 -8.09 22.09 -7.64
CA ALA A 248 -9.11 22.02 -6.58
C ALA A 248 -9.12 20.69 -5.80
N ASP A 249 -8.45 19.64 -6.28
CA ASP A 249 -8.33 18.37 -5.55
C ASP A 249 -7.66 18.58 -4.19
N VAL A 250 -6.69 19.50 -4.14
CA VAL A 250 -5.98 19.86 -2.90
C VAL A 250 -6.91 20.41 -1.82
N GLU A 251 -8.07 20.94 -2.21
CA GLU A 251 -9.07 21.57 -1.34
C GLU A 251 -10.35 20.74 -1.17
N SER A 252 -10.43 19.55 -1.76
CA SER A 252 -11.66 18.74 -1.73
C SER A 252 -11.45 17.28 -1.36
N LEU A 253 -10.23 16.76 -1.51
CA LEU A 253 -9.92 15.37 -1.18
C LEU A 253 -9.66 15.19 0.31
N ASP A 254 -10.23 14.12 0.88
CA ASP A 254 -10.10 13.78 2.30
C ASP A 254 -8.63 13.50 2.65
N MET A 255 -7.81 12.99 1.72
CA MET A 255 -6.37 12.82 1.93
C MET A 255 -5.65 14.11 2.37
N PHE A 256 -6.19 15.28 1.99
CA PHE A 256 -5.61 16.58 2.29
C PHE A 256 -6.25 17.28 3.48
N GLN A 257 -7.37 16.77 4.00
CA GLN A 257 -8.17 17.43 5.06
C GLN A 257 -8.40 16.56 6.29
N ALA A 258 -8.25 15.23 6.18
CA ALA A 258 -8.62 14.29 7.24
C ALA A 258 -7.76 14.42 8.51
N THR A 259 -6.64 15.14 8.44
CA THR A 259 -5.71 15.31 9.56
C THR A 259 -5.09 16.71 9.57
N ARG A 260 -4.76 17.19 10.76
CA ARG A 260 -4.02 18.45 10.94
C ARG A 260 -2.66 18.43 10.24
N GLY A 261 -2.02 17.26 10.17
CA GLY A 261 -0.80 17.08 9.38
C GLY A 261 -0.99 17.35 7.90
N ALA A 262 -2.15 17.00 7.34
CA ALA A 262 -2.47 17.23 5.93
C ALA A 262 -2.65 18.71 5.61
N ASP A 263 -3.38 19.45 6.44
CA ASP A 263 -3.52 20.91 6.28
C ASP A 263 -2.15 21.61 6.24
N LEU A 264 -1.24 21.21 7.14
CA LEU A 264 0.11 21.75 7.20
C LEU A 264 0.96 21.36 5.97
N ALA A 265 0.83 20.12 5.48
CA ALA A 265 1.52 19.65 4.29
C ALA A 265 1.07 20.42 3.05
N VAL A 266 -0.25 20.66 2.92
CA VAL A 266 -0.84 21.49 1.86
C VAL A 266 -0.33 22.93 1.94
N ALA A 267 -0.38 23.55 3.11
CA ALA A 267 0.10 24.91 3.31
C ALA A 267 1.59 25.05 2.94
N LYS A 268 2.42 24.06 3.29
CA LYS A 268 3.84 24.01 2.92
C LYS A 268 4.02 23.88 1.41
N ALA A 269 3.25 23.02 0.75
CA ALA A 269 3.30 22.84 -0.70
C ALA A 269 2.94 24.14 -1.45
N ARG A 270 1.88 24.84 -1.00
CA ARG A 270 1.48 26.16 -1.54
C ARG A 270 2.58 27.19 -1.39
N ARG A 271 3.17 27.31 -0.19
CA ARG A 271 4.28 28.24 0.06
C ARG A 271 5.46 27.96 -0.88
N MET A 272 5.79 26.70 -1.09
CA MET A 272 6.88 26.32 -2.00
C MET A 272 6.56 26.66 -3.45
N ALA A 273 5.33 26.42 -3.90
CA ALA A 273 4.88 26.77 -5.25
C ALA A 273 4.98 28.29 -5.49
N ASN A 274 4.49 29.11 -4.55
CA ASN A 274 4.58 30.56 -4.65
C ASN A 274 6.04 31.06 -4.74
N ILE A 275 6.95 30.49 -3.94
CA ILE A 275 8.38 30.83 -3.99
C ILE A 275 8.98 30.47 -5.36
N LEU A 276 8.62 29.31 -5.93
CA LEU A 276 9.10 28.89 -7.24
C LEU A 276 8.56 29.78 -8.36
N ASP A 277 7.29 30.20 -8.27
CA ASP A 277 6.66 31.11 -9.22
C ASP A 277 7.29 32.51 -9.16
N GLU A 278 7.53 33.04 -7.96
CA GLU A 278 8.25 34.31 -7.75
C GLU A 278 9.68 34.27 -8.27
N ALA A 279 10.42 33.18 -8.00
CA ALA A 279 11.77 32.98 -8.53
C ALA A 279 11.79 32.83 -10.07
N GLY A 280 10.77 32.19 -10.64
CA GLY A 280 10.57 32.06 -12.09
C GLY A 280 10.23 33.39 -12.76
N ALA A 281 9.39 34.21 -12.12
CA ALA A 281 9.04 35.56 -12.57
C ALA A 281 10.24 36.51 -12.52
N GLY A 282 11.05 36.45 -11.45
CA GLY A 282 12.30 37.21 -11.32
C GLY A 282 13.35 36.88 -12.40
N LYS A 283 13.48 35.60 -12.77
CA LYS A 283 14.34 35.19 -13.90
C LYS A 283 13.85 35.72 -15.25
N LYS A 284 12.54 35.78 -15.49
CA LYS A 284 11.95 36.36 -16.72
C LYS A 284 12.10 37.89 -16.79
N GLN A 285 12.09 38.59 -15.65
CA GLN A 285 12.36 40.03 -15.60
C GLN A 285 13.85 40.35 -15.83
N ASN A 286 14.78 39.60 -15.22
CA ASN A 286 16.23 39.80 -15.44
C ASN A 286 16.68 39.45 -16.87
N ALA A 287 16.02 38.51 -17.55
CA ALA A 287 16.29 38.21 -18.96
C ALA A 287 15.76 39.28 -19.95
N ARG A 288 14.91 40.22 -19.49
CA ARG A 288 14.36 41.32 -20.29
C ARG A 288 15.03 42.68 -20.02
N ALA A 289 16.00 42.75 -19.12
CA ALA A 289 16.76 43.99 -18.90
C ALA A 289 17.77 44.16 -20.06
N PRO A 290 17.68 45.22 -20.88
CA PRO A 290 18.65 45.45 -21.94
C PRO A 290 20.00 45.78 -21.31
N SER A 291 21.04 45.10 -21.80
CA SER A 291 22.45 45.43 -21.56
C SER A 291 22.65 46.93 -21.80
N ARG A 292 22.79 47.73 -20.73
CA ARG A 292 23.31 49.10 -20.85
C ARG A 292 24.77 48.98 -21.29
N ALA A 293 24.99 49.16 -22.58
CA ALA A 293 26.30 49.36 -23.16
C ALA A 293 26.93 50.58 -22.50
N VAL A 294 28.10 50.36 -21.90
CA VAL A 294 29.00 51.41 -21.42
C VAL A 294 29.69 51.99 -22.66
N SER A 295 29.40 53.26 -22.94
CA SER A 295 30.15 54.12 -23.87
C SER A 295 31.28 54.83 -23.14
#